data_AF-A0A2V7GKG7-F1
#
_entry.id   AF-A0A2V7GKG7-F1
#
_cell.length_a   1.000
_cell.length_b   1.000
_cell.length_c   1.000
_cell.angle_alpha   90.00
_cell.angle_beta   90.00
_cell.angle_gamma   90.00
#
_symmetry.space_group_name_H-M   'P 1'
#
loop_
_entity.id
_entity.type
_entity.pdbx_description
1 polymer ?
#
loop_
_entity_poly.entity_id
_entity_poly.type
_entity_poly.pdbx_seq_one_letter_code
_entity_poly.pdbx_strand_id
1 'polypeptide(L)'
;MRRFARLVPLLALACGGAQRPSPPAPQSINAALDQFLGAVKSNNLERMGQLWGTARGPAVSYMKPEELRMRLTVIQKYLNHVGYRVVEGPIVSPANPNIRSYRIELQRQNCNHVQPLDLIHTRSGGWLVYDVHLESSGNPAAPCQPTTGTGTGP
;
A
#
# COMPACT_ATOMS: atom_id res chain seq x y z
N MET A 1 44.33 16.15 54.99
CA MET A 1 44.32 16.42 53.53
C MET A 1 43.19 15.62 52.90
N ARG A 2 42.40 16.25 52.02
CA ARG A 2 41.06 15.86 51.55
C ARG A 2 41.07 14.68 50.55
N ARG A 3 40.03 13.85 50.65
CA ARG A 3 39.65 12.71 49.80
C ARG A 3 39.31 13.13 48.37
N PHE A 4 39.63 12.30 47.36
CA PHE A 4 38.83 12.20 46.13
C PHE A 4 38.85 10.75 45.59
N ALA A 5 37.78 10.02 45.88
CA ALA A 5 37.42 8.79 45.18
C ALA A 5 36.99 9.16 43.76
N ARG A 6 37.67 8.59 42.75
CA ARG A 6 37.31 8.76 41.34
C ARG A 6 36.16 7.81 41.00
N LEU A 7 34.95 8.38 40.88
CA LEU A 7 33.81 7.73 40.25
C LEU A 7 33.99 7.79 38.73
N VAL A 8 33.97 6.62 38.07
CA VAL A 8 33.94 6.47 36.62
C VAL A 8 32.47 6.45 36.17
N PRO A 9 31.99 7.38 35.34
CA PRO A 9 30.65 7.30 34.79
C PRO A 9 30.64 6.33 33.61
N LEU A 10 29.88 5.24 33.73
CA LEU A 10 29.49 4.41 32.60
C LEU A 10 28.49 5.21 31.74
N LEU A 11 28.94 5.74 30.60
CA LEU A 11 28.04 6.27 29.58
C LEU A 11 27.28 5.12 28.94
N ALA A 12 25.99 5.00 29.25
CA ALA A 12 25.06 4.20 28.49
C ALA A 12 24.84 4.86 27.12
N LEU A 13 25.39 4.27 26.05
CA LEU A 13 24.95 4.56 24.68
C LEU A 13 23.52 4.02 24.53
N ALA A 14 22.54 4.88 24.79
CA ALA A 14 21.18 4.66 24.34
C ALA A 14 21.19 4.70 22.81
N CYS A 15 21.10 3.54 22.17
CA CYS A 15 20.74 3.43 20.76
C CYS A 15 19.31 3.92 20.59
N GLY A 16 19.13 5.24 20.52
CA GLY A 16 17.91 5.85 20.01
C GLY A 16 17.72 5.39 18.58
N GLY A 17 16.69 4.57 18.33
CA GLY A 17 16.37 4.04 17.02
C GLY A 17 16.15 5.18 16.03
N ALA A 18 17.16 5.45 15.20
CA ALA A 18 17.01 6.35 14.08
C ALA A 18 15.99 5.72 13.11
N GLN A 19 14.83 6.35 12.99
CA GLN A 19 13.84 6.02 11.97
C GLN A 19 14.54 6.08 10.62
N ARG A 20 14.68 4.93 9.94
CA ARG A 20 15.32 4.89 8.62
C ARG A 20 14.53 5.83 7.69
N PRO A 21 15.21 6.67 6.90
CA PRO A 21 14.54 7.49 5.89
C PRO A 21 13.68 6.59 5.00
N SER A 22 12.40 6.93 4.84
CA SER A 22 11.55 6.21 3.88
C SER A 22 12.10 6.44 2.46
N PRO A 23 12.18 5.40 1.62
CA PRO A 23 12.55 5.57 0.22
C PRO A 23 11.63 6.61 -0.45
N PRO A 24 12.14 7.40 -1.42
CA PRO A 24 11.31 8.35 -2.13
C PRO A 24 10.17 7.64 -2.86
N ALA A 25 9.05 8.34 -3.01
CA ALA A 25 7.91 7.83 -3.77
C ALA A 25 8.32 7.52 -5.22
N PRO A 26 7.77 6.46 -5.85
CA PRO A 26 8.05 6.14 -7.24
C PRO A 26 7.71 7.31 -8.17
N GLN A 27 8.58 7.60 -9.14
CA GLN A 27 8.43 8.77 -10.01
C GLN A 27 7.43 8.55 -11.15
N SER A 28 7.19 7.29 -11.54
CA SER A 28 6.16 6.95 -12.52
C SER A 28 4.97 6.28 -11.85
N ILE A 29 3.79 6.53 -12.42
CA ILE A 29 2.53 5.95 -11.92
C ILE A 29 2.51 4.43 -12.02
N ASN A 30 3.06 3.86 -13.10
CA ASN A 30 3.15 2.41 -13.29
C ASN A 30 4.07 1.78 -12.23
N ALA A 31 5.22 2.41 -11.94
CA ALA A 31 6.10 1.91 -10.90
C ALA A 31 5.46 1.95 -9.51
N ALA A 32 4.64 2.96 -9.20
CA ALA A 32 3.88 3.00 -7.95
C ALA A 32 2.87 1.86 -7.85
N LEU A 33 2.09 1.62 -8.91
CA LEU A 33 1.13 0.52 -8.98
C LEU A 33 1.82 -0.84 -8.81
N ASP A 34 2.84 -1.10 -9.64
CA ASP A 34 3.55 -2.38 -9.69
C ASP A 34 4.25 -2.69 -8.35
N GLN A 35 4.91 -1.70 -7.76
CA GLN A 35 5.60 -1.89 -6.48
C GLN A 35 4.60 -2.09 -5.34
N PHE A 36 3.46 -1.41 -5.35
CA PHE A 36 2.44 -1.57 -4.32
C PHE A 36 1.80 -2.97 -4.40
N LEU A 37 1.41 -3.41 -5.59
CA LEU A 37 0.83 -4.74 -5.79
C LEU A 37 1.87 -5.85 -5.53
N GLY A 38 3.13 -5.63 -5.86
CA GLY A 38 4.23 -6.51 -5.45
C GLY A 38 4.38 -6.61 -3.92
N ALA A 39 4.24 -5.49 -3.20
CA ALA A 39 4.25 -5.48 -1.74
C ALA A 39 3.03 -6.20 -1.14
N VAL A 40 1.85 -6.04 -1.74
CA VAL A 40 0.63 -6.80 -1.38
C VAL A 40 0.86 -8.31 -1.54
N LYS A 41 1.35 -8.74 -2.70
CA LYS A 41 1.62 -10.15 -3.02
C LYS A 41 2.65 -10.79 -2.08
N SER A 42 3.65 -10.02 -1.65
CA SER A 42 4.67 -10.47 -0.69
C SER A 42 4.27 -10.27 0.78
N ASN A 43 3.04 -9.81 1.05
CA ASN A 43 2.55 -9.46 2.40
C ASN A 43 3.50 -8.52 3.18
N ASN A 44 4.14 -7.59 2.47
CA ASN A 44 5.08 -6.64 3.04
C ASN A 44 4.37 -5.34 3.46
N LEU A 45 3.79 -5.34 4.66
CA LEU A 45 3.03 -4.19 5.17
C LEU A 45 3.90 -2.94 5.35
N GLU A 46 5.18 -3.09 5.69
CA GLU A 46 6.10 -1.94 5.78
C GLU A 46 6.24 -1.25 4.42
N ARG A 47 6.51 -2.04 3.36
CA ARG A 47 6.62 -1.51 2.00
C ARG A 47 5.29 -0.96 1.49
N MET A 48 4.17 -1.61 1.80
CA MET A 48 2.85 -1.06 1.49
C MET A 48 2.65 0.32 2.13
N GLY A 49 3.06 0.51 3.38
CA GLY A 49 2.93 1.80 4.07
C GLY A 49 3.79 2.92 3.47
N GLN A 50 4.90 2.58 2.81
CA GLN A 50 5.74 3.53 2.06
C GLN A 50 5.13 3.92 0.70
N LEU A 51 4.22 3.11 0.18
CA LEU A 51 3.61 3.25 -1.16
C LEU A 51 2.13 3.64 -1.12
N TRP A 52 1.52 3.63 0.07
CA TRP A 52 0.15 4.05 0.33
C TRP A 52 0.14 5.34 1.15
N GLY A 53 -0.71 6.29 0.79
CA GLY A 53 -0.76 7.57 1.49
C GLY A 53 -1.67 8.59 0.82
N THR A 54 -1.34 9.87 1.00
CA THR A 54 -2.13 10.99 0.47
C THR A 54 -1.22 11.93 -0.33
N ALA A 55 -1.76 13.04 -0.83
CA ALA A 55 -0.95 14.10 -1.42
C ALA A 55 0.13 14.64 -0.47
N ARG A 56 -0.01 14.44 0.85
CA ARG A 56 0.99 14.81 1.88
C ARG A 56 2.21 13.87 1.90
N GLY A 57 2.14 12.72 1.24
CA GLY A 57 3.18 11.70 1.22
C GLY A 57 2.72 10.35 1.81
N PRO A 58 3.67 9.41 2.02
CA PRO A 58 3.39 8.07 2.54
C PRO A 58 2.77 8.09 3.93
N ALA A 59 1.83 7.19 4.19
CA ALA A 59 1.12 7.13 5.47
C ALA A 59 2.05 6.85 6.66
N VAL A 60 3.17 6.13 6.44
CA VAL A 60 4.21 5.88 7.46
C VAL A 60 4.78 7.15 8.09
N SER A 61 4.67 8.29 7.42
CA SER A 61 5.23 9.57 7.91
C SER A 61 4.33 10.30 8.90
N TYR A 62 3.02 9.97 8.97
CA TYR A 62 2.07 10.73 9.79
C TYR A 62 1.01 9.88 10.49
N MET A 63 0.81 8.62 10.11
CA MET A 63 -0.16 7.73 10.72
C MET A 63 0.47 6.97 11.89
N LYS A 64 -0.29 6.75 12.97
CA LYS A 64 0.20 5.94 14.08
C LYS A 64 0.51 4.51 13.62
N PRO A 65 1.61 3.88 14.06
CA PRO A 65 2.04 2.58 13.56
C PRO A 65 0.98 1.48 13.69
N GLU A 66 0.26 1.43 14.82
CA GLU A 66 -0.79 0.45 15.08
C GLU A 66 -2.01 0.63 14.17
N GLU A 67 -2.41 1.88 13.93
CA GLU A 67 -3.50 2.23 13.02
C GLU A 67 -3.13 1.86 11.58
N LEU A 68 -1.91 2.23 11.16
CA LEU A 68 -1.39 1.91 9.83
C LEU A 68 -1.36 0.40 9.61
N ARG A 69 -0.82 -0.35 10.57
CA ARG A 69 -0.76 -1.81 10.49
C ARG A 69 -2.16 -2.43 10.35
N MET A 70 -3.14 -1.96 11.12
CA MET A 70 -4.52 -2.46 11.02
C MET A 70 -5.11 -2.21 9.62
N ARG A 71 -5.02 -0.97 9.13
CA ARG A 71 -5.55 -0.59 7.81
C ARG A 71 -4.87 -1.39 6.69
N LEU A 72 -3.53 -1.46 6.70
CA LEU A 72 -2.78 -2.20 5.68
C LEU A 72 -3.03 -3.70 5.74
N THR A 73 -3.29 -4.28 6.92
CA THR A 73 -3.67 -5.70 7.04
C THR A 73 -5.00 -5.96 6.33
N VAL A 74 -5.99 -5.07 6.46
CA VAL A 74 -7.26 -5.20 5.74
C VAL A 74 -7.04 -5.05 4.24
N ILE A 75 -6.34 -4.00 3.80
CA ILE A 75 -6.05 -3.77 2.39
C ILE A 75 -5.31 -4.98 1.78
N GLN A 76 -4.30 -5.52 2.48
CA GLN A 76 -3.54 -6.67 2.01
C GLN A 76 -4.43 -7.89 1.78
N LYS A 77 -5.37 -8.19 2.70
CA LYS A 77 -6.31 -9.30 2.54
C LYS A 77 -7.22 -9.15 1.33
N TYR A 78 -7.71 -7.93 1.10
CA TYR A 78 -8.61 -7.65 -0.03
C TYR A 78 -7.89 -7.69 -1.37
N LEU A 79 -6.64 -7.24 -1.40
CA LEU A 79 -5.85 -7.15 -2.63
C LEU A 79 -4.97 -8.36 -2.91
N ASN A 80 -4.90 -9.34 -2.01
CA ASN A 80 -4.05 -10.51 -2.19
C ASN A 80 -4.37 -11.25 -3.50
N HIS A 81 -3.33 -11.59 -4.25
CA HIS A 81 -3.43 -12.10 -5.62
C HIS A 81 -2.20 -12.94 -5.99
N VAL A 82 -2.35 -13.79 -7.01
CA VAL A 82 -1.23 -14.50 -7.65
C VAL A 82 -0.64 -13.72 -8.83
N GLY A 83 -1.48 -12.91 -9.48
CA GLY A 83 -1.13 -11.98 -10.56
C GLY A 83 -2.18 -10.88 -10.69
N TYR A 84 -1.91 -9.87 -11.52
CA TYR A 84 -2.90 -8.86 -11.86
C TYR A 84 -2.72 -8.41 -13.31
N ARG A 85 -3.76 -7.78 -13.86
CA ARG A 85 -3.68 -7.02 -15.11
C ARG A 85 -4.46 -5.72 -14.97
N VAL A 86 -4.00 -4.67 -15.65
CA VAL A 86 -4.79 -3.45 -15.80
C VAL A 86 -5.88 -3.71 -16.83
N VAL A 87 -7.14 -3.44 -16.47
CA VAL A 87 -8.28 -3.56 -17.39
C VAL A 87 -8.75 -2.20 -17.90
N GLU A 88 -8.50 -1.15 -17.12
CA GLU A 88 -8.80 0.24 -17.47
C GLU A 88 -7.86 1.19 -16.72
N GLY A 89 -7.50 2.30 -17.35
CA GLY A 89 -6.71 3.38 -16.77
C GLY A 89 -5.25 3.45 -17.22
N PRO A 90 -4.51 4.50 -16.79
CA PRO A 90 -4.97 5.52 -15.83
C PRO A 90 -5.93 6.55 -16.45
N ILE A 91 -7.05 6.83 -15.76
CA ILE A 91 -8.00 7.90 -16.12
C ILE A 91 -7.87 9.05 -15.11
N VAL A 92 -7.90 10.30 -15.57
CA VAL A 92 -7.92 11.46 -14.67
C VAL A 92 -9.23 11.49 -13.89
N SER A 93 -9.16 11.58 -12.56
CA SER A 93 -10.37 11.72 -11.76
C SER A 93 -11.03 13.09 -12.02
N PRO A 94 -12.34 13.14 -12.30
CA PRO A 94 -13.04 14.40 -12.50
C PRO A 94 -13.09 15.27 -11.24
N ALA A 95 -13.01 14.65 -10.05
CA ALA A 95 -13.03 15.35 -8.77
C ALA A 95 -11.67 15.96 -8.40
N ASN A 96 -10.57 15.39 -8.88
CA ASN A 96 -9.23 15.86 -8.54
C ASN A 96 -8.21 15.55 -9.67
N PRO A 97 -7.63 16.56 -10.33
CA PRO A 97 -6.71 16.35 -11.45
C PRO A 97 -5.38 15.70 -11.05
N ASN A 98 -5.07 15.59 -9.75
CA ASN A 98 -3.88 14.88 -9.26
C ASN A 98 -4.13 13.39 -9.02
N ILE A 99 -5.38 12.95 -9.13
CA ILE A 99 -5.75 11.54 -8.98
C ILE A 99 -5.85 10.87 -10.35
N ARG A 100 -5.38 9.63 -10.41
CA ARG A 100 -5.51 8.74 -11.56
C ARG A 100 -6.15 7.44 -11.10
N SER A 101 -7.28 7.11 -11.71
CA SER A 101 -8.04 5.91 -11.40
C SER A 101 -7.65 4.78 -12.35
N TYR A 102 -7.57 3.59 -11.79
CA TYR A 102 -7.42 2.32 -12.52
C TYR A 102 -8.55 1.37 -12.14
N ARG A 103 -8.85 0.46 -13.05
CA ARG A 103 -9.45 -0.83 -12.70
C ARG A 103 -8.42 -1.90 -12.98
N ILE A 104 -8.11 -2.71 -11.97
CA ILE A 104 -7.23 -3.88 -12.14
C ILE A 104 -8.03 -5.15 -11.93
N GLU A 105 -7.76 -6.16 -12.73
CA GLU A 105 -8.20 -7.51 -12.43
C GLU A 105 -7.13 -8.18 -11.58
N LEU A 106 -7.50 -8.55 -10.37
CA LEU A 106 -6.71 -9.39 -9.47
C LEU A 106 -7.01 -10.85 -9.80
N GLN A 107 -5.97 -11.60 -10.13
CA GLN A 107 -6.05 -13.04 -10.34
C GLN A 107 -5.86 -13.75 -9.00
N ARG A 108 -6.86 -14.52 -8.59
CA ARG A 108 -6.78 -15.41 -7.42
C ARG A 108 -6.74 -16.86 -7.91
N GLN A 109 -6.48 -17.79 -6.99
CA GLN A 109 -6.34 -19.21 -7.34
C GLN A 109 -7.56 -19.76 -8.11
N ASN A 110 -8.77 -19.33 -7.74
CA ASN A 110 -10.02 -19.92 -8.23
C ASN A 110 -10.96 -18.92 -8.91
N CYS A 111 -10.62 -17.63 -8.96
CA CYS A 111 -11.41 -16.59 -9.64
C CYS A 111 -10.62 -15.31 -9.84
N ASN A 112 -11.14 -14.44 -10.71
CA ASN A 112 -10.64 -13.09 -10.91
C ASN A 112 -11.62 -12.07 -10.30
N HIS A 113 -11.08 -10.98 -9.75
CA HIS A 113 -11.87 -9.88 -9.19
C HIS A 113 -11.38 -8.55 -9.76
N VAL A 114 -12.29 -7.70 -10.22
CA VAL A 114 -11.93 -6.36 -10.69
C VAL A 114 -12.00 -5.38 -9.53
N GLN A 115 -10.84 -4.83 -9.17
CA GLN A 115 -10.67 -3.86 -8.11
C GLN A 115 -10.39 -2.46 -8.69
N PRO A 116 -11.25 -1.46 -8.41
CA PRO A 116 -10.88 -0.08 -8.65
C PRO A 116 -9.85 0.40 -7.62
N LEU A 117 -8.95 1.27 -8.06
CA LEU A 117 -7.95 1.91 -7.22
C LEU A 117 -7.57 3.28 -7.77
N ASP A 118 -7.21 4.17 -6.87
CA ASP A 118 -6.78 5.53 -7.16
C ASP A 118 -5.32 5.71 -6.77
N LEU A 119 -4.52 6.31 -7.65
CA LEU A 119 -3.19 6.80 -7.36
C LEU A 119 -3.20 8.32 -7.34
N ILE A 120 -2.43 8.92 -6.43
CA ILE A 120 -2.30 10.36 -6.28
C ILE A 120 -0.86 10.82 -6.52
N HIS A 121 -0.71 11.90 -7.27
CA HIS A 121 0.56 12.61 -7.38
C HIS A 121 0.80 13.43 -6.11
N THR A 122 1.92 13.20 -5.42
CA THR A 122 2.21 13.86 -4.15
C THR A 122 2.76 15.27 -4.34
N ARG A 123 2.65 16.12 -3.32
CA ARG A 123 3.22 17.49 -3.35
C ARG A 123 4.74 17.51 -3.48
N SER A 124 5.42 16.49 -2.93
CA SER A 124 6.87 16.30 -3.05
C SER A 124 7.29 15.65 -4.38
N GLY A 125 6.34 15.37 -5.28
CA GLY A 125 6.56 14.62 -6.50
C GLY A 125 6.40 13.10 -6.32
N GLY A 126 6.23 12.40 -7.43
CA GLY A 126 6.01 10.95 -7.45
C GLY A 126 4.57 10.55 -7.09
N TRP A 127 4.33 9.24 -7.11
CA TRP A 127 3.00 8.64 -7.06
C TRP A 127 2.87 7.68 -5.89
N LEU A 128 1.68 7.69 -5.26
CA LEU A 128 1.29 6.75 -4.21
C LEU A 128 -0.09 6.20 -4.51
N VAL A 129 -0.38 5.01 -4.01
CA VAL A 129 -1.76 4.52 -3.92
C VAL A 129 -2.49 5.35 -2.86
N TYR A 130 -3.61 5.93 -3.26
CA TYR A 130 -4.44 6.81 -2.45
C TYR A 130 -5.62 6.06 -1.85
N ASP A 131 -6.41 5.44 -2.72
CA ASP A 131 -7.60 4.68 -2.35
C ASP A 131 -7.60 3.34 -3.09
N VAL A 132 -8.14 2.33 -2.43
CA VAL A 132 -8.33 0.98 -2.98
C VAL A 132 -9.81 0.61 -3.04
N HIS A 133 -10.72 1.53 -2.70
CA HIS A 133 -12.17 1.38 -2.84
C HIS A 133 -12.72 0.07 -2.27
N LEU A 134 -12.42 -0.21 -1.00
CA LEU A 134 -12.85 -1.46 -0.34
C LEU A 134 -14.38 -1.62 -0.31
N GLU A 135 -15.12 -0.51 -0.34
CA GLU A 135 -16.58 -0.46 -0.45
C GLU A 135 -17.12 -1.07 -1.75
N SER A 136 -16.30 -1.12 -2.79
CA SER A 136 -16.63 -1.74 -4.09
C SER A 136 -16.20 -3.21 -4.16
N SER A 137 -15.52 -3.71 -3.12
CA SER A 137 -15.01 -5.08 -3.09
C SER A 137 -16.03 -6.03 -2.46
N GLY A 138 -16.16 -7.23 -3.05
CA GLY A 138 -16.84 -8.35 -2.39
C GLY A 138 -16.07 -8.85 -1.16
N ASN A 139 -16.69 -9.70 -0.35
CA ASN A 139 -16.01 -10.33 0.79
C ASN A 139 -14.83 -11.20 0.28
N PRO A 140 -13.57 -10.92 0.66
CA PRO A 140 -12.42 -11.64 0.14
C PRO A 140 -12.33 -13.10 0.63
N ALA A 141 -13.06 -13.45 1.69
CA ALA A 141 -13.18 -14.82 2.21
C ALA A 141 -14.40 -15.57 1.65
N ALA A 142 -15.29 -14.90 0.90
CA ALA A 142 -16.37 -15.59 0.24
C ALA A 142 -15.80 -16.57 -0.81
N PRO A 143 -16.39 -17.76 -0.94
CA PRO A 143 -15.99 -18.67 -2.00
C PRO A 143 -16.17 -17.97 -3.35
N CYS A 144 -15.20 -18.19 -4.25
CA CYS A 144 -15.37 -17.82 -5.65
C CYS A 144 -16.65 -18.46 -6.16
N GLN A 145 -17.62 -17.65 -6.60
CA GLN A 145 -18.79 -18.20 -7.27
C GLN A 145 -18.30 -18.81 -8.59
N PRO A 146 -18.70 -20.05 -8.91
CA PRO A 146 -18.42 -20.59 -10.23
C PRO A 146 -19.00 -19.62 -11.25
N THR A 147 -18.19 -19.17 -12.20
CA THR A 147 -18.68 -18.46 -13.38
C THR A 147 -19.62 -19.44 -14.07
N THR A 148 -20.93 -19.26 -13.86
CA THR A 148 -21.97 -19.92 -14.66
C THR A 148 -21.78 -19.41 -16.08
N GLY A 149 -20.93 -20.10 -16.83
CA GLY A 149 -20.78 -19.90 -18.25
C GLY A 149 -22.14 -20.18 -18.88
N THR A 150 -22.89 -19.12 -19.18
CA THR A 150 -24.02 -19.19 -20.09
C THR A 150 -23.43 -19.42 -21.48
N GLY A 151 -23.04 -20.67 -21.74
CA GLY A 151 -22.70 -21.15 -23.07
C GLY A 151 -23.98 -21.29 -23.86
N THR A 152 -24.43 -20.21 -24.49
CA THR A 152 -25.37 -20.31 -25.61
C THR A 152 -24.52 -20.41 -26.87
N GLY A 153 -24.12 -21.64 -27.21
CA GLY A 153 -23.55 -21.93 -28.51
C GLY A 153 -24.65 -21.99 -29.58
N PRO A 154 -24.45 -21.45 -30.79
CA PRO A 154 -25.15 -21.89 -31.98
C PRO A 154 -24.63 -23.25 -32.48
#